data_AF-A0A966LSS0-F1
#
_entry.id   AF-A0A966LSS0-F1
#
_cell.length_a   1.000
_cell.length_b   1.000
_cell.length_c   1.000
_cell.angle_alpha   90.00
_cell.angle_beta   90.00
_cell.angle_gamma   90.00
#
_symmetry.space_group_name_H-M   'P 1'
#
loop_
_entity.id
_entity.type
_entity.pdbx_description
1 polymer ?
#
loop_
_entity_poly.entity_id
_entity_poly.type
_entity_poly.pdbx_seq_one_letter_code
_entity_poly.pdbx_strand_id
1 'polypeptide(L)'
;MNVAEVQSQTVTSEYNGWCNYETWLANLWLTNDESNYALLQEALSKDMWRTYEQADWLEMMLRYELDDEIDEPCLWQDLLRAAFGRIDWSEIIENNID
;
A
#
# COMPACT_ATOMS: atom_id res chain seq x y z
N MET A 1 -2.99 -47.77 7.28
CA MET A 1 -2.89 -46.80 6.18
C MET A 1 -2.85 -45.44 6.84
N ASN A 2 -1.65 -44.92 7.09
CA ASN A 2 -1.48 -43.69 7.86
C ASN A 2 -1.48 -42.54 6.87
N VAL A 3 -2.56 -41.78 6.86
CA VAL A 3 -2.69 -40.56 6.05
C VAL A 3 -1.99 -39.47 6.87
N ALA A 4 -0.75 -39.16 6.52
CA ALA A 4 -0.06 -38.02 7.09
C ALA A 4 -0.74 -36.74 6.58
N GLU A 5 -1.29 -35.96 7.49
CA GLU A 5 -1.79 -34.61 7.21
C GLU A 5 -0.62 -33.75 6.74
N VAL A 6 -0.66 -33.37 5.45
CA VAL A 6 0.24 -32.35 4.91
C VAL A 6 -0.26 -31.02 5.44
N GLN A 7 0.34 -30.53 6.52
CA GLN A 7 0.17 -29.14 6.94
C GLN A 7 0.87 -28.26 5.91
N SER A 8 0.09 -27.68 5.00
CA SER A 8 0.56 -26.60 4.13
C SER A 8 0.84 -25.38 5.01
N GLN A 9 2.09 -25.22 5.45
CA GLN A 9 2.57 -23.91 5.92
C GLN A 9 2.55 -22.98 4.71
N THR A 10 1.53 -22.14 4.60
CA THR A 10 1.58 -20.93 3.79
C THR A 10 2.64 -20.05 4.44
N VAL A 11 3.88 -20.14 3.95
CA VAL A 11 4.90 -19.12 4.19
C VAL A 11 4.34 -17.87 3.52
N THR A 12 3.67 -17.01 4.29
CA THR A 12 3.49 -15.62 3.90
C THR A 12 4.89 -15.11 3.66
N SER A 13 5.23 -14.87 2.40
CA SER A 13 6.51 -14.25 2.07
C SER A 13 6.42 -12.81 2.55
N GLU A 14 6.66 -12.61 3.84
CA GLU A 14 6.74 -11.31 4.47
C GLU A 14 7.94 -10.58 3.84
N TYR A 15 7.68 -9.45 3.19
CA TYR A 15 8.73 -8.61 2.63
C TYR A 15 9.13 -7.60 3.69
N ASN A 16 10.16 -7.94 4.48
CA ASN A 16 10.60 -7.15 5.63
C ASN A 16 9.45 -6.88 6.64
N GLY A 17 8.58 -7.87 6.86
CA GLY A 17 7.44 -7.76 7.79
C GLY A 17 6.14 -7.23 7.17
N TRP A 18 6.11 -6.96 5.86
CA TRP A 18 4.90 -6.50 5.13
C TRP A 18 4.30 -7.60 4.27
N CYS A 19 3.01 -7.50 3.94
CA CYS A 19 2.29 -8.55 3.22
C CYS A 19 2.82 -8.84 1.80
N ASN A 20 3.42 -7.85 1.15
CA ASN A 20 4.04 -7.97 -0.17
C ASN A 20 5.10 -6.87 -0.41
N TYR A 21 5.83 -6.98 -1.52
CA TYR A 21 6.90 -6.05 -1.87
C TYR A 21 6.36 -4.64 -2.16
N GLU A 22 5.27 -4.51 -2.90
CA GLU A 22 4.66 -3.24 -3.25
C GLU A 22 4.24 -2.44 -2.00
N THR A 23 3.70 -3.13 -0.99
CA THR A 23 3.27 -2.51 0.28
C THR A 23 4.45 -2.05 1.11
N TRP A 24 5.49 -2.87 1.24
CA TRP A 24 6.75 -2.45 1.88
C TRP A 24 7.37 -1.25 1.18
N LEU A 25 7.46 -1.27 -0.15
CA LEU A 25 8.06 -0.20 -0.93
C LEU A 25 7.28 1.10 -0.81
N ALA A 26 5.93 1.03 -0.84
CA ALA A 26 5.07 2.18 -0.67
C ALA A 26 5.22 2.81 0.71
N ASN A 27 5.22 1.99 1.78
CA ASN A 27 5.49 2.50 3.12
C ASN A 27 6.88 3.14 3.23
N LEU A 28 7.91 2.46 2.70
CA LEU A 28 9.27 2.99 2.71
C LEU A 28 9.33 4.36 2.01
N TRP A 29 8.70 4.50 0.85
CA TRP A 29 8.68 5.77 0.12
C TRP A 29 7.92 6.87 0.88
N LEU A 30 6.71 6.57 1.39
CA LEU A 30 5.88 7.52 2.14
C LEU A 30 6.55 8.03 3.42
N THR A 31 7.42 7.25 4.03
CA THR A 31 8.05 7.58 5.32
C THR A 31 9.48 8.12 5.18
N ASN A 32 10.03 8.17 3.96
CA ASN A 32 11.45 8.49 3.75
C ASN A 32 11.73 9.98 3.50
N ASP A 33 10.74 10.77 3.09
CA ASP A 33 10.86 12.24 2.96
C ASP A 33 9.66 12.99 3.52
N GLU A 34 9.88 14.26 3.87
CA GLU A 34 8.92 15.11 4.57
C GLU A 34 7.65 15.39 3.75
N SER A 35 7.79 15.59 2.43
CA SER A 35 6.65 15.86 1.55
C SER A 35 5.68 14.68 1.49
N ASN A 36 6.21 13.47 1.27
CA ASN A 36 5.39 12.27 1.16
C ASN A 36 4.83 11.86 2.52
N TYR A 37 5.61 12.07 3.59
CA TYR A 37 5.14 11.83 4.95
C TYR A 37 3.99 12.77 5.32
N ALA A 38 4.02 14.03 4.87
CA ALA A 38 2.92 14.97 5.12
C ALA A 38 1.59 14.49 4.52
N LEU A 39 1.61 13.87 3.33
CA LEU A 39 0.41 13.28 2.72
C LEU A 39 -0.11 12.09 3.54
N LEU A 40 0.77 11.21 3.99
CA LEU A 40 0.41 10.10 4.88
C LEU A 40 -0.19 10.62 6.20
N GLN A 41 0.42 11.63 6.81
CA GLN A 41 -0.10 12.27 8.03
C GLN A 41 -1.47 12.91 7.80
N GLU A 42 -1.73 13.47 6.60
CA GLU A 42 -3.05 13.99 6.28
C GLU A 42 -4.10 12.88 6.26
N ALA A 43 -3.79 11.69 5.73
CA ALA A 43 -4.68 10.53 5.79
C ALA A 43 -4.94 10.09 7.24
N LEU A 44 -3.87 9.99 8.04
CA LEU A 44 -3.92 9.56 9.44
C LEU A 44 -4.71 10.52 10.33
N SER A 45 -4.63 11.83 10.07
CA SER A 45 -5.34 12.87 10.84
C SER A 45 -6.87 12.83 10.71
N LYS A 46 -7.41 11.98 9.85
CA LYS A 46 -8.86 11.84 9.61
C LYS A 46 -9.48 10.89 10.64
N ASP A 47 -9.37 11.21 11.92
CA ASP A 47 -9.73 10.34 13.07
C ASP A 47 -11.19 9.83 13.07
N MET A 48 -12.09 10.49 12.34
CA MET A 48 -13.50 10.10 12.22
C MET A 48 -13.72 9.00 11.17
N TRP A 49 -12.71 8.70 10.36
CA TRP A 49 -12.76 7.72 9.28
C TRP A 49 -12.31 6.36 9.78
N ARG A 50 -12.85 5.31 9.18
CA ARG A 50 -12.33 3.96 9.34
C ARG A 50 -10.99 3.84 8.60
N THR A 51 -10.16 2.88 9.02
CA THR A 51 -8.89 2.55 8.35
C THR A 51 -9.04 2.44 6.84
N TYR A 52 -10.06 1.72 6.36
CA TYR A 52 -10.28 1.56 4.91
C TYR A 52 -10.64 2.88 4.21
N GLU A 53 -11.32 3.82 4.89
CA GLU A 53 -11.65 5.13 4.32
C GLU A 53 -10.41 6.02 4.24
N GLN A 54 -9.51 5.94 5.23
CA GLN A 54 -8.20 6.61 5.20
C GLN A 54 -7.31 6.03 4.09
N ALA A 55 -7.30 4.71 3.96
CA ALA A 55 -6.56 3.97 2.94
C ALA A 55 -7.05 4.32 1.52
N ASP A 56 -8.37 4.26 1.28
CA ASP A 56 -8.99 4.62 0.00
C ASP A 56 -8.63 6.06 -0.41
N TRP A 57 -8.62 6.99 0.55
CA TRP A 57 -8.27 8.37 0.27
C TRP A 57 -6.78 8.55 -0.06
N LEU A 58 -5.89 7.91 0.68
CA LEU A 58 -4.45 7.96 0.41
C LEU A 58 -4.14 7.40 -0.98
N GLU A 59 -4.73 6.24 -1.30
CA GLU A 59 -4.61 5.63 -2.63
C GLU A 59 -5.13 6.58 -3.72
N MET A 60 -6.31 7.16 -3.51
CA MET A 60 -6.93 8.09 -4.46
C MET A 60 -6.03 9.31 -4.72
N MET A 61 -5.45 9.92 -3.68
CA MET A 61 -4.56 11.07 -3.82
C MET A 61 -3.33 10.75 -4.65
N LEU A 62 -2.64 9.63 -4.35
CA LEU A 62 -1.46 9.21 -5.10
C LEU A 62 -1.79 8.79 -6.54
N ARG A 63 -2.99 8.24 -6.79
CA ARG A 63 -3.46 7.95 -8.15
C ARG A 63 -3.69 9.22 -8.95
N TYR A 64 -4.24 10.28 -8.34
CA TYR A 64 -4.37 11.56 -9.00
C TYR A 64 -3.00 12.17 -9.35
N GLU A 65 -2.02 12.09 -8.45
CA GLU A 65 -0.66 12.54 -8.74
C GLU A 65 0.00 11.76 -9.89
N LEU A 66 -0.16 10.43 -9.92
CA LEU A 66 0.34 9.61 -11.02
C LEU A 66 -0.29 9.99 -12.37
N ASP A 67 -1.59 10.26 -12.37
CA ASP A 67 -2.33 10.62 -13.58
C ASP A 67 -2.01 12.05 -14.06
N ASP A 68 -1.61 12.95 -13.17
CA ASP A 68 -1.14 14.31 -13.51
C ASP A 68 0.30 14.29 -14.06
N GLU A 69 1.16 13.40 -13.57
CA GLU A 69 2.54 13.26 -14.04
C GLU A 69 2.64 12.59 -15.43
N ILE A 70 1.74 11.64 -15.74
CA ILE A 70 1.70 10.91 -17.01
C ILE A 70 0.44 11.28 -17.80
N ASP A 71 0.58 12.36 -18.59
CA ASP A 71 -0.50 12.98 -19.36
C ASP A 71 -1.07 12.09 -20.49
N GLU A 72 -0.26 11.16 -21.02
CA GLU A 72 -0.63 10.28 -22.14
C GLU A 72 -0.65 8.79 -21.72
N PRO A 73 -1.72 8.04 -22.05
CA PRO A 73 -1.79 6.61 -21.76
C PRO A 73 -0.59 5.84 -22.34
N CYS A 74 0.13 5.13 -21.48
CA CYS A 74 1.30 4.36 -21.88
C CYS A 74 1.53 3.13 -20.99
N LEU A 75 2.39 2.22 -21.47
CA LEU A 75 2.76 1.00 -20.75
C LEU A 75 3.22 1.28 -19.31
N TRP A 76 3.95 2.37 -19.09
CA TRP A 76 4.44 2.74 -17.76
C TRP A 76 3.29 3.08 -16.81
N GLN A 77 2.31 3.87 -17.27
CA GLN A 77 1.12 4.19 -16.50
C GLN A 77 0.32 2.93 -16.15
N ASP A 78 0.16 2.02 -17.11
CA ASP A 78 -0.55 0.75 -16.89
C ASP A 78 0.15 -0.14 -15.85
N LEU A 79 1.48 -0.26 -15.94
CA LEU A 79 2.27 -1.03 -14.98
C LEU A 79 2.24 -0.42 -13.58
N LEU A 80 2.33 0.91 -13.47
CA LEU A 80 2.26 1.63 -12.19
C LEU A 80 0.87 1.49 -11.56
N ARG A 81 -0.21 1.69 -12.33
CA ARG A 81 -1.58 1.48 -11.84
C ARG A 81 -1.83 0.05 -11.38
N ALA A 82 -1.27 -0.94 -12.08
CA ALA A 82 -1.34 -2.34 -11.67
C ALA A 82 -0.58 -2.61 -10.37
N ALA A 83 0.60 -2.00 -10.18
CA ALA A 83 1.35 -2.10 -8.93
C ALA A 83 0.60 -1.43 -7.76
N PHE A 84 0.00 -0.26 -7.99
CA PHE A 84 -0.84 0.42 -6.99
C PHE A 84 -1.99 -0.44 -6.49
N GLY A 85 -2.62 -1.22 -7.38
CA GLY A 85 -3.70 -2.14 -7.01
C GLY A 85 -3.24 -3.37 -6.21
N ARG A 86 -1.93 -3.57 -6.00
CA ARG A 86 -1.38 -4.65 -5.16
C ARG A 86 -0.95 -4.16 -3.78
N ILE A 87 -0.86 -2.86 -3.58
CA ILE A 87 -0.50 -2.29 -2.28
C ILE A 87 -1.66 -2.54 -1.31
N ASP A 88 -1.36 -3.09 -0.14
CA ASP A 88 -2.31 -3.11 0.98
C ASP A 88 -2.28 -1.75 1.68
N TRP A 89 -3.09 -0.83 1.17
CA TRP A 89 -3.19 0.53 1.72
C TRP A 89 -3.71 0.55 3.16
N SER A 90 -4.50 -0.46 3.56
CA SER A 90 -4.96 -0.57 4.95
C SER A 90 -3.81 -0.95 5.88
N GLU A 91 -2.95 -1.90 5.47
CA GLU A 91 -1.74 -2.25 6.22
C GLU A 91 -0.82 -1.03 6.42
N ILE A 92 -0.70 -0.15 5.42
CA ILE A 92 0.06 1.12 5.55
C ILE A 92 -0.54 2.01 6.64
N ILE A 93 -1.86 2.22 6.65
CA ILE A 93 -2.51 3.04 7.67
C ILE A 93 -2.33 2.40 9.05
N GLU A 94 -2.60 1.11 9.20
CA GLU A 94 -2.53 0.40 10.48
C GLU A 94 -1.12 0.42 11.10
N ASN A 95 -0.06 0.34 10.29
CA ASN A 95 1.32 0.36 10.79
C ASN A 95 1.84 1.78 11.11
N ASN A 96 1.11 2.83 10.73
CA ASN A 96 1.52 4.22 10.95
C ASN A 96 0.51 5.01 11.81
N ILE A 97 -0.56 4.38 12.30
CA ILE A 97 -1.48 4.98 13.27
C ILE A 97 -0.89 4.82 14.69
N ASP A 98 -0.92 5.89 15.48
CA ASP A 98 -0.41 5.89 16.87
C ASP A 98 -1.27 5.07 17.84
#